data_AF-A0A0T5Z2Q4-F1
#
_entry.id   AF-A0A0T5Z2Q4-F1
#
_cell.length_a   1.000
_cell.length_b   1.000
_cell.length_c   1.000
_cell.angle_alpha   90.00
_cell.angle_beta   90.00
_cell.angle_gamma   90.00
#
_symmetry.space_group_name_H-M   'P 1'
#
loop_
_entity.id
_entity.type
_entity.pdbx_description
1 polymer ?
#
loop_
_entity_poly.entity_id
_entity_poly.type
_entity_poly.pdbx_seq_one_letter_code
_entity_poly.pdbx_strand_id
1 'polypeptide(L)'
;MKTLFLLVLLSRNGAGDINASFVNTQNFAQCQQKALLVKGIFLSAQIPVVESRCISSELQFSEFGHATSSGMPRHFYLIRFNSEAVTIRPIADWQSCIAMQQRDTGPGRLYCSSSIQSLGSL
;
A
#
# COMPACT_ATOMS: atom_id res chain seq x y z
N MET A 1 5.46 -4.25 22.83
CA MET A 1 4.66 -4.21 21.59
C MET A 1 5.16 -5.30 20.67
N LYS A 2 4.28 -6.09 20.04
CA LYS A 2 4.70 -7.20 19.17
C LYS A 2 5.00 -6.63 17.80
N THR A 3 6.28 -6.57 17.42
CA THR A 3 6.70 -6.17 16.07
C THR A 3 6.07 -7.13 15.05
N LEU A 4 5.28 -6.61 14.12
CA LEU A 4 4.68 -7.35 13.02
C LEU A 4 5.42 -7.04 11.71
N PHE A 5 5.09 -7.78 10.66
CA PHE A 5 5.53 -7.48 9.31
C PHE A 5 4.34 -7.01 8.47
N LEU A 6 4.56 -5.95 7.72
CA LEU A 6 3.61 -5.38 6.80
C LEU A 6 4.06 -5.64 5.36
N LEU A 7 3.21 -6.31 4.59
CA LEU A 7 3.30 -6.29 3.14
C LEU A 7 2.67 -4.99 2.64
N VAL A 8 3.45 -4.19 1.93
CA VAL A 8 2.98 -3.03 1.17
C VAL A 8 3.06 -3.38 -0.31
N LEU A 9 1.92 -3.40 -0.98
CA LEU A 9 1.82 -3.71 -2.41
C LEU A 9 1.15 -2.55 -3.13
N LEU A 10 1.83 -2.03 -4.15
CA LEU A 10 1.30 -1.01 -5.04
C LEU A 10 0.96 -1.63 -6.39
N SER A 11 -0.22 -1.28 -6.91
CA SER A 11 -0.68 -1.69 -8.22
C SER A 11 -1.19 -0.49 -9.01
N ARG A 12 -1.25 -0.62 -10.33
CA ARG A 12 -1.77 0.41 -11.23
C ARG A 12 -3.13 0.00 -11.77
N ASN A 13 -4.12 0.88 -11.66
CA ASN A 13 -5.45 0.67 -12.26
C ASN A 13 -5.46 1.07 -13.75
N GLY A 14 -6.59 0.86 -14.44
CA GLY A 14 -6.74 1.21 -15.86
C GLY A 14 -6.66 2.72 -16.17
N ALA A 15 -6.88 3.59 -15.19
CA ALA A 15 -6.72 5.04 -15.32
C ALA A 15 -5.26 5.50 -15.09
N GLY A 16 -4.37 4.60 -14.67
CA GLY A 16 -2.98 4.91 -14.35
C GLY A 16 -2.71 5.25 -12.89
N ASP A 17 -3.75 5.38 -12.06
CA ASP A 17 -3.60 5.67 -10.63
C ASP A 17 -3.02 4.49 -9.87
N ILE A 18 -2.34 4.79 -8.77
CA ILE A 18 -1.79 3.79 -7.88
C ILE A 18 -2.79 3.40 -6.80
N ASN A 19 -3.04 2.11 -6.67
CA ASN A 19 -3.75 1.52 -5.55
C ASN A 19 -2.76 0.87 -4.58
N ALA A 20 -2.97 1.06 -3.29
CA ALA A 20 -2.20 0.41 -2.24
C ALA A 20 -3.02 -0.70 -1.56
N SER A 21 -2.37 -1.82 -1.30
CA SER A 21 -2.90 -2.91 -0.49
C SER A 21 -1.89 -3.25 0.61
N PHE A 22 -2.43 -3.48 1.80
CA PHE A 22 -1.67 -3.66 3.02
C PHE A 22 -2.03 -5.00 3.65
N VAL A 23 -1.03 -5.80 4.04
CA VAL A 23 -1.28 -7.05 4.74
C VAL A 23 -0.39 -7.19 5.95
N ASN A 24 -0.99 -7.14 7.13
CA ASN A 24 -0.31 -7.43 8.39
C ASN A 24 -0.06 -8.94 8.52
N THR A 25 1.15 -9.31 8.95
CA THR A 25 1.61 -10.69 9.12
C THR A 25 2.46 -10.83 10.37
N GLN A 26 2.59 -12.05 10.90
CA GLN A 26 3.28 -12.26 12.16
C GLN A 26 4.82 -12.26 12.04
N ASN A 27 5.34 -12.61 10.87
CA ASN A 27 6.78 -12.69 10.61
C ASN A 27 7.10 -12.46 9.13
N PHE A 28 8.39 -12.25 8.85
CA PHE A 28 8.88 -11.95 7.51
C PHE A 28 8.59 -13.05 6.49
N ALA A 29 8.75 -14.33 6.87
CA ALA A 29 8.52 -15.46 5.97
C ALA A 29 7.05 -15.52 5.50
N GLN A 30 6.10 -15.32 6.42
CA GLN A 30 4.67 -15.21 6.08
C GLN A 30 4.40 -14.02 5.16
N CYS A 31 5.03 -12.87 5.42
CA CYS A 31 4.92 -11.70 4.56
C CYS A 31 5.37 -12.01 3.13
N GLN A 32 6.55 -12.63 2.97
CA GLN A 32 7.08 -12.98 1.65
C GLN A 32 6.20 -13.99 0.92
N GLN A 33 5.69 -15.01 1.62
CA GLN A 33 4.77 -15.97 1.04
C GLN A 33 3.48 -15.30 0.55
N LYS A 34 2.91 -14.38 1.34
CA LYS A 34 1.74 -13.61 0.91
C LYS A 34 2.06 -12.69 -0.26
N ALA A 35 3.24 -12.08 -0.30
CA ALA A 35 3.66 -11.23 -1.42
C ALA A 35 3.67 -12.00 -2.74
N LEU A 36 4.20 -13.24 -2.74
CA LEU A 36 4.20 -14.11 -3.92
C LEU A 36 2.78 -14.49 -4.34
N LEU A 37 1.93 -14.88 -3.39
CA LEU A 37 0.55 -15.27 -3.66
C LEU A 37 -0.26 -14.10 -4.25
N VAL A 38 -0.22 -12.93 -3.62
CA VAL A 38 -0.95 -11.75 -4.08
C VAL A 38 -0.43 -11.30 -5.44
N LYS A 39 0.89 -11.30 -5.65
CA LYS A 39 1.47 -10.98 -6.96
C LYS A 39 0.98 -11.94 -8.05
N GLY A 40 0.84 -13.24 -7.75
CA GLY A 40 0.27 -14.22 -8.69
C GLY A 40 -1.19 -13.95 -9.06
N ILE A 41 -2.01 -13.53 -8.08
CA ILE A 41 -3.41 -13.13 -8.32
C ILE A 41 -3.46 -11.90 -9.24
N PHE A 42 -2.68 -10.87 -8.93
CA PHE A 42 -2.64 -9.63 -9.72
C PHE A 42 -2.16 -9.89 -11.15
N LEU A 43 -1.13 -10.73 -11.31
CA LEU A 43 -0.64 -11.13 -12.63
C LEU A 43 -1.72 -11.85 -13.44
N SER A 44 -2.44 -12.79 -12.83
CA SER A 44 -3.53 -13.53 -13.49
C SER A 44 -4.68 -12.62 -13.91
N ALA A 45 -4.95 -11.59 -13.10
CA ALA A 45 -5.93 -10.55 -13.40
C ALA A 45 -5.40 -9.44 -14.33
N GLN A 46 -4.16 -9.56 -14.84
CA GLN A 46 -3.49 -8.56 -15.68
C GLN A 46 -3.40 -7.17 -15.02
N ILE A 47 -3.34 -7.12 -13.69
CA ILE A 47 -3.17 -5.88 -12.92
C ILE A 47 -1.68 -5.66 -12.68
N PRO A 48 -1.06 -4.57 -13.20
CA PRO A 48 0.36 -4.32 -12.99
C PRO A 48 0.68 -4.06 -11.52
N VAL A 49 1.60 -4.83 -10.96
CA VAL A 49 2.23 -4.56 -9.65
C VAL A 49 3.41 -3.62 -9.88
N VAL A 50 3.38 -2.45 -9.24
CA VAL A 50 4.40 -1.39 -9.36
C VAL A 50 5.50 -1.57 -8.33
N GLU A 51 5.13 -1.91 -7.09
CA GLU A 51 6.02 -2.14 -5.96
C GLU A 51 5.44 -3.22 -5.05
N SER A 52 6.31 -4.00 -4.40
CA SER A 52 5.91 -4.95 -3.37
C SER A 52 7.05 -5.11 -2.37
N ARG A 53 6.82 -4.78 -1.09
CA ARG A 53 7.82 -4.91 -0.04
C ARG A 53 7.24 -5.41 1.27
N CYS A 54 7.99 -6.29 1.91
CA CYS A 54 7.78 -6.67 3.30
C CYS A 54 8.67 -5.83 4.21
N ILE A 55 8.06 -5.14 5.16
CA ILE A 55 8.77 -4.31 6.14
C ILE A 55 8.38 -4.71 7.56
N SER A 56 9.30 -4.53 8.51
CA SER A 56 8.93 -4.50 9.92
C SER A 56 8.07 -3.26 10.18
N SER A 57 6.93 -3.41 10.86
CA SER A 57 6.02 -2.30 11.11
C SER A 57 5.13 -2.52 12.32
N GLU A 58 4.77 -1.42 12.97
CA GLU A 58 3.73 -1.37 13.99
C GLU A 58 2.38 -0.89 13.43
N LEU A 59 2.35 -0.47 12.16
CA LEU A 59 1.13 -0.01 11.49
C LEU A 59 0.18 -1.18 11.28
N GLN A 60 -1.09 -1.00 11.63
CA GLN A 60 -2.15 -1.98 11.40
C GLN A 60 -3.18 -1.40 10.45
N PHE A 61 -3.47 -2.12 9.38
CA PHE A 61 -4.51 -1.73 8.43
C PHE A 61 -5.73 -2.63 8.62
N SER A 62 -6.91 -2.08 8.36
CA SER A 62 -8.13 -2.89 8.29
C SER A 62 -7.99 -3.98 7.25
N GLU A 63 -8.68 -5.11 7.48
CA GLU A 63 -8.67 -6.22 6.54
C GLU A 63 -9.18 -5.78 5.15
N PHE A 64 -8.68 -6.44 4.11
CA PHE A 64 -9.09 -6.16 2.76
C PHE A 64 -10.55 -6.56 2.57
N GLY A 65 -11.45 -5.58 2.51
CA GLY A 65 -12.85 -5.80 2.15
C GLY A 65 -12.99 -6.09 0.66
N HIS A 66 -13.56 -7.23 0.28
CA HIS A 66 -14.04 -7.39 -1.09
C HIS A 66 -15.16 -6.38 -1.34
N ALA A 67 -14.85 -5.27 -2.01
CA ALA A 67 -15.82 -4.21 -2.25
C ALA A 67 -16.94 -4.71 -3.17
N THR A 68 -18.08 -5.04 -2.57
CA THR A 68 -19.33 -5.37 -3.28
C THR A 68 -20.16 -4.12 -3.59
N SER A 69 -19.75 -2.94 -3.15
CA SER A 69 -20.47 -1.68 -3.40
C SER A 69 -19.54 -0.52 -3.75
N SER A 70 -20.00 0.31 -4.69
CA SER A 70 -19.31 1.52 -5.20
C SER A 70 -19.22 2.68 -4.19
N GLY A 71 -19.47 2.43 -2.90
CA GLY A 71 -19.56 3.45 -1.84
C GLY A 71 -18.52 3.32 -0.73
N MET A 72 -17.56 2.39 -0.83
CA MET A 72 -16.53 2.25 0.21
C MET A 72 -15.63 3.49 0.27
N PRO A 73 -15.39 4.07 1.46
CA PRO A 73 -14.52 5.23 1.60
C PRO A 73 -13.13 4.91 1.09
N ARG A 74 -12.58 5.79 0.25
CA ARG A 74 -11.18 5.72 -0.16
C ARG A 74 -10.32 6.51 0.80
N HIS A 75 -9.24 5.89 1.24
CA HIS A 75 -8.18 6.48 2.02
C HIS A 75 -6.99 6.77 1.10
N PHE A 76 -6.32 7.89 1.33
CA PHE A 76 -5.19 8.31 0.52
C PHE A 76 -3.91 8.23 1.33
N TYR A 77 -2.88 7.67 0.71
CA TYR A 77 -1.59 7.46 1.35
C TYR A 77 -0.48 7.95 0.45
N LEU A 78 0.44 8.70 1.05
CA LEU A 78 1.73 9.01 0.46
C LEU A 78 2.75 7.99 0.97
N ILE A 79 3.27 7.17 0.06
CA ILE A 79 4.12 6.03 0.37
C ILE A 79 5.48 6.22 -0.27
N ARG A 80 6.54 6.24 0.52
CA ARG A 80 7.91 6.33 0.03
C ARG A 80 8.64 5.00 0.17
N PHE A 81 9.28 4.55 -0.90
CA PHE A 81 10.20 3.43 -0.90
C PHE A 81 11.63 3.94 -1.06
N ASN A 82 12.47 3.70 -0.05
CA ASN A 82 13.93 3.93 -0.12
C ASN A 82 14.66 2.58 -0.20
N SER A 83 15.99 2.56 -0.17
CA SER A 83 16.78 1.31 -0.13
C SER A 83 16.47 0.47 1.11
N GLU A 84 16.25 1.11 2.26
CA GLU A 84 16.19 0.42 3.56
C GLU A 84 14.79 0.43 4.20
N ALA A 85 13.97 1.43 3.87
CA ALA A 85 12.72 1.69 4.58
C ALA A 85 11.55 1.96 3.64
N VAL A 86 10.34 1.79 4.17
CA VAL A 86 9.10 2.28 3.57
C VAL A 86 8.40 3.15 4.59
N THR A 87 8.06 4.37 4.22
CA THR A 87 7.25 5.27 5.04
C THR A 87 5.87 5.40 4.42
N ILE A 88 4.84 5.39 5.26
CA ILE A 88 3.45 5.50 4.85
C ILE A 88 2.83 6.63 5.67
N ARG A 89 2.24 7.61 5.00
CA ARG A 89 1.55 8.73 5.65
C ARG A 89 0.15 8.90 5.09
N PRO A 90 -0.90 8.95 5.94
CA PRO A 90 -2.25 9.27 5.48
C PRO A 90 -2.31 10.72 4.99
N ILE A 91 -3.07 10.96 3.93
CA ILE A 91 -3.34 12.27 3.35
C ILE A 91 -4.86 12.48 3.29
N ALA A 92 -5.31 13.72 3.49
CA ALA A 92 -6.73 14.05 3.55
C ALA A 92 -7.47 13.75 2.24
N ASP A 93 -6.86 14.06 1.11
CA ASP A 93 -7.49 13.97 -0.21
C ASP A 93 -6.49 13.62 -1.32
N TRP A 94 -7.03 13.16 -2.45
CA TRP A 94 -6.25 12.74 -3.61
C TRP A 94 -5.44 13.88 -4.24
N GLN A 95 -6.00 15.09 -4.30
CA GLN A 95 -5.37 16.23 -4.97
C GLN A 95 -4.12 16.70 -4.20
N SER A 96 -4.22 16.81 -2.87
CA SER A 96 -3.10 17.09 -1.98
C SER A 96 -2.01 16.01 -2.10
N CYS A 97 -2.42 14.75 -2.18
CA CYS A 97 -1.51 13.62 -2.30
C CYS A 97 -0.70 13.66 -3.62
N ILE A 98 -1.37 13.91 -4.76
CA ILE A 98 -0.71 14.08 -6.06
C ILE A 98 0.21 15.29 -6.08
N ALA A 99 -0.24 16.43 -5.55
CA ALA A 99 0.56 17.65 -5.48
C ALA A 99 1.86 17.43 -4.66
N MET A 100 1.79 16.67 -3.57
CA MET A 100 2.96 16.28 -2.79
C MET A 100 3.89 15.34 -3.54
N GLN A 101 3.36 14.38 -4.31
CA GLN A 101 4.20 13.52 -5.16
C GLN A 101 4.92 14.33 -6.26
N GLN A 102 4.23 15.26 -6.92
CA GLN A 102 4.79 16.05 -8.02
C GLN A 102 5.91 17.01 -7.57
N ARG A 103 5.85 17.49 -6.33
CA ARG A 103 6.85 18.38 -5.74
C ARG A 103 8.01 17.64 -5.09
N ASP A 104 7.97 16.31 -5.08
CA ASP A 104 8.97 15.52 -4.39
C ASP A 104 10.32 15.57 -5.11
N THR A 105 11.35 15.92 -4.35
CA THR A 105 12.76 15.89 -4.76
C THR A 105 13.60 15.01 -3.82
N GLY A 106 12.94 14.30 -2.89
CA GLY A 106 13.60 13.44 -1.93
C GLY A 106 14.16 12.16 -2.57
N PRO A 107 15.07 11.47 -1.87
CA PRO A 107 15.56 10.18 -2.34
C PRO A 107 14.45 9.12 -2.37
N GLY A 108 14.63 8.12 -3.23
CA GLY A 108 13.71 6.99 -3.38
C GLY A 108 12.52 7.28 -4.29
N ARG A 109 11.50 6.42 -4.21
CA ARG A 109 10.29 6.51 -5.02
C ARG A 109 9.10 6.85 -4.14
N LEU A 110 8.45 7.98 -4.42
CA LEU A 110 7.25 8.42 -3.73
C LEU A 110 6.02 8.15 -4.58
N TYR A 111 5.01 7.55 -3.96
CA TYR A 111 3.75 7.23 -4.60
C TYR A 111 2.60 7.81 -3.78
N CYS A 112 1.81 8.64 -4.43
CA CYS A 112 0.44 8.92 -4.04
C CYS A 112 -0.42 7.72 -4.43
N SER A 113 -1.17 7.20 -3.47
CA SER A 113 -1.93 5.98 -3.64
C SER A 113 -3.29 6.06 -2.95
N SER A 114 -4.26 5.31 -3.48
CA SER A 114 -5.57 5.13 -2.84
C SER A 114 -5.74 3.71 -2.32
N SER A 115 -6.45 3.54 -1.21
CA SER A 115 -6.81 2.23 -0.67
C SER A 115 -8.21 2.27 -0.09
N ILE A 116 -8.87 1.11 -0.06
CA ILE A 116 -10.10 0.91 0.72
C ILE A 116 -9.79 0.54 2.18
N GLN A 117 -8.53 0.21 2.48
CA GLN A 117 -8.09 -0.10 3.82
C GLN A 117 -7.75 1.20 4.54
N SER A 118 -8.33 1.38 5.72
CA SER A 118 -7.97 2.42 6.67
C SER A 118 -6.76 1.99 7.50
N LEU A 119 -5.96 2.96 7.93
CA LEU A 119 -4.94 2.74 8.97
C LEU A 119 -5.68 2.75 10.31
N GLY A 120 -5.65 1.64 11.02
CA GLY A 120 -6.28 1.52 12.33
C GLY A 120 -5.64 2.46 13.34
N SER A 121 -6.46 3.06 14.20
CA SER A 121 -6.01 3.54 15.50
C SER A 121 -5.75 2.32 16.38
N LEU A 122 -4.53 2.23 16.93
CA LEU A 122 -4.23 1.29 18.02
C LEU A 122 -5.21 1.46 19.18
#